data_AF-S8F052-F1
#
_entry.id   AF-S8F052-F1
#
_cell.length_a   1.000
_cell.length_b   1.000
_cell.length_c   1.000
_cell.angle_alpha   90.00
_cell.angle_beta   90.00
_cell.angle_gamma   90.00
#
_symmetry.space_group_name_H-M   'P 1'
#
loop_
_entity.id
_entity.type
_entity.pdbx_description
1 polymer ?
#
loop_
_entity_poly.entity_id
_entity_poly.type
_entity_poly.pdbx_seq_one_letter_code
_entity_poly.pdbx_strand_id
1 'polypeptide(L)'
;MPGVHGPQCGCVHEIDLKGAQFLLPYINLEGIRGLNEQVQNSARTIFKSYEDRLDETKFCRSEEDDPELMIHIPFKSPCKISSLHLIGGDNGRSPASVKIYADQENLDFSTVHDTPCIQEVELVTDFHGAVEYPLKVTKLQNVTCLTLFFPQNMGGDFLELFYIGLRGEGSNYQRRAVVTVYEANANPADHEVASEHGVQATALEEGN
;
A
#
# COMPACT_ATOMS: atom_id res chain seq x y z
N MET A 1 -22.67 20.68 -17.89
CA MET A 1 -23.96 20.06 -17.51
C MET A 1 -23.67 18.64 -17.06
N PRO A 2 -23.71 18.32 -15.76
CA PRO A 2 -23.55 16.94 -15.30
C PRO A 2 -24.93 16.23 -15.29
N GLY A 3 -24.97 15.01 -15.82
CA GLY A 3 -26.19 14.24 -16.07
C GLY A 3 -26.89 13.78 -14.79
N VAL A 4 -28.22 13.94 -14.76
CA VAL A 4 -29.09 13.55 -13.66
C VAL A 4 -29.49 12.08 -13.86
N HIS A 5 -29.07 11.19 -12.96
CA HIS A 5 -29.52 9.78 -12.94
C HIS A 5 -30.85 9.66 -12.20
N GLY A 6 -31.79 8.88 -12.76
CA GLY A 6 -33.15 8.74 -12.24
C GLY A 6 -33.27 7.86 -10.98
N PRO A 7 -34.42 7.90 -10.27
CA PRO A 7 -34.60 7.37 -8.89
C PRO A 7 -34.51 5.85 -8.72
N GLN A 8 -34.10 5.09 -9.75
CA GLN A 8 -34.14 3.63 -9.79
C GLN A 8 -32.81 2.99 -10.24
N CYS A 9 -31.72 3.78 -10.32
CA CYS A 9 -30.38 3.23 -10.54
C CYS A 9 -29.92 2.59 -9.22
N GLY A 10 -29.82 1.26 -9.15
CA GLY A 10 -29.18 0.51 -8.06
C GLY A 10 -27.65 0.68 -8.05
N CYS A 11 -27.19 1.90 -8.33
CA CYS A 11 -25.82 2.26 -8.60
C CYS A 11 -25.28 2.86 -7.32
N VAL A 12 -24.30 2.19 -6.69
CA VAL A 12 -23.56 2.75 -5.56
C VAL A 12 -22.86 4.00 -6.10
N HIS A 13 -23.25 5.18 -5.60
CA HIS A 13 -22.70 6.46 -6.08
C HIS A 13 -21.18 6.46 -5.92
N GLU A 14 -20.47 6.88 -6.96
CA GLU A 14 -19.01 7.14 -6.95
C GLU A 14 -18.56 8.11 -5.83
N ILE A 15 -19.51 8.82 -5.22
CA ILE A 15 -19.27 9.77 -4.13
C ILE A 15 -18.86 9.08 -2.82
N ASP A 16 -19.16 7.79 -2.61
CA ASP A 16 -18.71 7.04 -1.42
C ASP A 16 -17.20 6.67 -1.46
N LEU A 17 -16.51 6.86 -2.58
CA LEU A 17 -15.05 6.58 -2.72
C LEU A 17 -14.14 7.71 -2.22
N LYS A 18 -14.68 8.87 -1.80
CA LYS A 18 -13.88 9.99 -1.30
C LYS A 18 -13.34 9.82 0.14
N GLY A 19 -13.70 8.75 0.85
CA GLY A 19 -13.29 8.51 2.24
C GLY A 19 -12.16 7.50 2.45
N ALA A 20 -11.78 6.74 1.42
CA ALA A 20 -10.78 5.69 1.58
C ALA A 20 -9.37 6.29 1.60
N GLN A 21 -8.56 5.94 2.61
CA GLN A 21 -7.16 6.34 2.77
C GLN A 21 -6.26 5.10 2.84
N PHE A 22 -4.95 5.26 2.69
CA PHE A 22 -4.02 4.15 2.89
C PHE A 22 -4.03 3.68 4.36
N LEU A 23 -4.12 2.37 4.55
CA LEU A 23 -4.25 1.74 5.86
C LEU A 23 -2.91 1.45 6.54
N LEU A 24 -1.77 1.75 5.90
CA LEU A 24 -0.42 1.56 6.46
C LEU A 24 -0.28 2.00 7.93
N PRO A 25 -0.74 3.19 8.38
CA PRO A 25 -0.63 3.59 9.80
C PRO A 25 -1.42 2.67 10.77
N TYR A 26 -2.48 2.03 10.29
CA TYR A 26 -3.33 1.11 11.05
C TYR A 26 -2.81 -0.32 11.03
N ILE A 27 -1.87 -0.68 10.15
CA ILE A 27 -1.29 -2.01 10.09
C ILE A 27 -0.29 -2.19 11.24
N ASN A 28 -0.35 -3.33 11.92
CA ASN A 28 0.66 -3.74 12.88
C ASN A 28 1.81 -4.45 12.15
N LEU A 29 2.79 -3.67 11.66
CA LEU A 29 3.94 -4.18 10.90
C LEU A 29 4.72 -5.28 11.63
N GLU A 30 4.89 -5.17 12.95
CA GLU A 30 5.62 -6.16 13.75
C GLU A 30 4.86 -7.49 13.88
N GLY A 31 3.53 -7.45 13.76
CA GLY A 31 2.66 -8.63 13.82
C GLY A 31 2.51 -9.33 12.47
N ILE A 32 2.99 -8.75 11.37
CA ILE A 32 2.87 -9.37 10.05
C ILE A 32 3.65 -10.68 10.02
N ARG A 33 3.00 -11.72 9.48
CA ARG A 33 3.59 -13.04 9.26
C ARG A 33 3.48 -13.41 7.78
N GLY A 34 4.63 -13.68 7.16
CA GLY A 34 4.69 -14.42 5.91
C GLY A 34 4.81 -15.92 6.19
N LEU A 35 4.11 -16.74 5.41
CA LEU A 35 4.35 -18.18 5.32
C LEU A 35 4.88 -18.48 3.92
N ASN A 36 5.85 -19.39 3.85
CA ASN A 36 6.61 -19.73 2.64
C ASN A 36 7.40 -18.55 2.05
N GLU A 37 7.89 -17.64 2.89
CA GLU A 37 8.79 -16.57 2.47
C GLU A 37 10.26 -17.01 2.56
N GLN A 38 11.05 -16.70 1.53
CA GLN A 38 12.47 -17.11 1.45
C GLN A 38 13.33 -16.50 2.55
N VAL A 39 13.05 -15.24 2.88
CA VAL A 39 13.72 -14.52 3.95
C VAL A 39 12.71 -14.23 5.03
N GLN A 40 12.99 -14.71 6.25
CA GLN A 40 12.10 -14.52 7.38
C GLN A 40 11.81 -13.03 7.62
N ASN A 41 10.53 -12.68 7.78
CA ASN A 41 10.01 -11.33 7.97
C ASN A 41 10.17 -10.39 6.76
N SER A 42 10.52 -10.90 5.58
CA SER A 42 10.57 -10.11 4.35
C SER A 42 9.21 -9.53 3.96
N ALA A 43 8.12 -10.25 4.25
CA ALA A 43 6.75 -9.80 4.04
C ALA A 43 6.41 -8.50 4.78
N ARG A 44 7.14 -8.14 5.83
CA ARG A 44 6.94 -6.87 6.55
C ARG A 44 7.48 -5.67 5.79
N THR A 45 8.52 -5.91 4.99
CA THR A 45 9.31 -4.85 4.32
C THR A 45 8.62 -4.29 3.08
N ILE A 46 7.69 -5.05 2.50
CA ILE A 46 6.91 -4.67 1.31
C ILE A 46 5.69 -3.78 1.65
N PHE A 47 5.35 -3.63 2.94
CA PHE A 47 4.38 -2.65 3.41
C PHE A 47 5.07 -1.32 3.65
N LYS A 48 5.01 -0.45 2.64
CA LYS A 48 5.65 0.86 2.63
C LYS A 48 4.68 1.94 2.17
N SER A 49 5.12 3.20 2.22
CA SER A 49 4.32 4.31 1.74
C SER A 49 4.03 4.17 0.24
N TYR A 50 2.97 4.82 -0.25
CA TYR A 50 2.70 4.84 -1.69
C TYR A 50 3.81 5.56 -2.47
N GLU A 51 4.53 6.49 -1.86
CA GLU A 51 5.63 7.23 -2.49
C GLU A 51 6.86 6.33 -2.69
N ASP A 52 7.15 5.47 -1.71
CA ASP A 52 8.25 4.52 -1.75
C ASP A 52 7.93 3.23 -2.52
N ARG A 53 6.73 3.11 -3.12
CA ARG A 53 6.26 1.84 -3.71
C ARG A 53 7.21 1.27 -4.78
N LEU A 54 7.92 2.13 -5.50
CA LEU A 54 8.88 1.76 -6.56
C LEU A 54 10.30 1.44 -6.03
N ASP A 55 10.52 1.51 -4.71
CA ASP A 55 11.79 1.10 -4.10
C ASP A 55 11.95 -0.44 -4.12
N GLU A 56 12.69 -0.95 -5.09
CA GLU A 56 12.93 -2.40 -5.27
C GLU A 56 13.96 -2.98 -4.29
N THR A 57 14.54 -2.18 -3.39
CA THR A 57 15.50 -2.68 -2.40
C THR A 57 14.88 -3.62 -1.37
N LYS A 58 13.56 -3.53 -1.17
CA LYS A 58 12.77 -4.34 -0.25
C LYS A 58 11.78 -5.18 -1.04
N PHE A 59 11.85 -6.48 -0.85
CA PHE A 59 11.00 -7.45 -1.52
C PHE A 59 10.71 -8.65 -0.62
N CYS A 60 9.64 -9.36 -0.94
CA CYS A 60 9.28 -10.64 -0.37
C CYS A 60 9.21 -11.65 -1.50
N ARG A 61 9.88 -12.78 -1.34
CA ARG A 61 9.88 -13.89 -2.31
C ARG A 61 9.33 -15.14 -1.68
N SER A 62 8.66 -15.96 -2.47
CA SER A 62 8.35 -17.33 -2.08
C SER A 62 9.62 -18.20 -2.09
N GLU A 63 9.54 -19.40 -1.54
CA GLU A 63 10.58 -20.41 -1.72
C GLU A 63 10.81 -20.74 -3.21
N GLU A 64 12.00 -21.25 -3.53
CA GLU A 64 12.30 -21.73 -4.88
C GLU A 64 11.48 -22.98 -5.19
N ASP A 65 11.02 -23.11 -6.44
CA ASP A 65 10.16 -24.20 -6.93
C ASP A 65 8.74 -24.27 -6.31
N ASP A 66 8.40 -23.40 -5.37
CA ASP A 66 7.07 -23.27 -4.79
C ASP A 66 6.59 -21.80 -4.80
N PRO A 67 5.71 -21.41 -5.73
CA PRO A 67 5.21 -20.05 -5.84
C PRO A 67 4.13 -19.70 -4.81
N GLU A 68 3.68 -20.64 -3.97
CA GLU A 68 2.65 -20.36 -2.98
C GLU A 68 3.18 -19.41 -1.90
N LEU A 69 2.48 -18.31 -1.65
CA LEU A 69 2.85 -17.35 -0.60
C LEU A 69 1.60 -16.92 0.18
N MET A 70 1.71 -16.89 1.51
CA MET A 70 0.63 -16.41 2.37
C MET A 70 1.12 -15.31 3.30
N ILE A 71 0.33 -14.24 3.44
CA ILE A 71 0.67 -13.09 4.28
C ILE A 71 -0.51 -12.76 5.19
N HIS A 72 -0.27 -12.83 6.50
CA HIS A 72 -1.20 -12.38 7.53
C HIS A 72 -0.88 -10.96 7.97
N ILE A 73 -1.90 -10.10 7.94
CA ILE A 73 -1.79 -8.67 8.14
C ILE A 73 -2.71 -8.30 9.31
N PRO A 74 -2.19 -8.28 10.55
CA PRO A 74 -2.95 -7.79 11.68
C PRO A 74 -3.04 -6.26 11.66
N PHE A 75 -4.21 -5.73 12.01
CA PHE A 75 -4.43 -4.30 12.21
C PHE A 75 -4.39 -3.94 13.69
N LYS A 76 -3.91 -2.73 14.00
CA LYS A 76 -3.90 -2.15 15.35
C LYS A 76 -5.31 -1.80 15.83
N SER A 77 -6.21 -1.48 14.89
CA SER A 77 -7.63 -1.28 15.15
C SER A 77 -8.45 -1.87 13.99
N PRO A 78 -9.71 -2.26 14.23
CA PRO A 78 -10.56 -2.79 13.17
C PRO A 78 -10.71 -1.79 12.02
N CYS A 79 -10.46 -2.25 10.80
CA CYS A 79 -10.48 -1.42 9.60
C CYS A 79 -11.52 -1.94 8.60
N LYS A 80 -12.12 -1.00 7.88
CA LYS A 80 -12.87 -1.27 6.66
C LYS A 80 -11.91 -1.23 5.48
N ILE A 81 -11.92 -2.24 4.63
CA ILE A 81 -10.99 -2.37 3.50
C ILE A 81 -11.78 -2.27 2.20
N SER A 82 -11.36 -1.35 1.35
CA SER A 82 -12.04 -0.99 0.11
C SER A 82 -11.29 -1.47 -1.13
N SER A 83 -9.96 -1.39 -1.13
CA SER A 83 -9.16 -1.79 -2.29
C SER A 83 -7.75 -2.27 -1.91
N LEU A 84 -7.16 -3.03 -2.84
CA LEU A 84 -5.81 -3.58 -2.77
C LEU A 84 -4.98 -3.03 -3.95
N HIS A 85 -3.73 -2.68 -3.68
CA HIS A 85 -2.71 -2.35 -4.65
C HIS A 85 -1.54 -3.30 -4.42
N LEU A 86 -0.89 -3.74 -5.48
CA LEU A 86 0.31 -4.57 -5.38
C LEU A 86 1.28 -4.27 -6.52
N ILE A 87 2.55 -4.56 -6.26
CA ILE A 87 3.61 -4.61 -7.28
C ILE A 87 4.30 -5.96 -7.14
N GLY A 88 4.26 -6.75 -8.21
CA GLY A 88 4.90 -8.06 -8.28
C GLY A 88 6.23 -8.04 -9.04
N GLY A 89 6.88 -9.21 -9.07
CA GLY A 89 8.13 -9.45 -9.79
C GLY A 89 7.99 -9.44 -11.31
N ASP A 90 9.12 -9.21 -11.99
CA ASP A 90 9.22 -9.30 -13.44
C ASP A 90 9.27 -10.76 -13.94
N ASN A 91 9.35 -10.95 -15.26
CA ASN A 91 9.57 -12.28 -15.87
C ASN A 91 8.60 -13.38 -15.40
N GLY A 92 7.32 -13.05 -15.19
CA GLY A 92 6.30 -14.01 -14.76
C GLY A 92 6.29 -14.31 -13.25
N ARG A 93 7.15 -13.67 -12.45
CA ARG A 93 7.20 -13.83 -10.99
C ARG A 93 6.11 -13.06 -10.23
N SER A 94 5.37 -12.20 -10.93
CA SER A 94 4.18 -11.55 -10.37
C SER A 94 3.11 -12.59 -10.02
N PRO A 95 2.33 -12.38 -8.93
CA PRO A 95 1.19 -13.24 -8.62
C PRO A 95 0.12 -13.17 -9.73
N ALA A 96 -0.47 -14.31 -10.09
CA ALA A 96 -1.56 -14.34 -11.08
C ALA A 96 -2.93 -14.10 -10.45
N SER A 97 -3.12 -14.51 -9.19
CA SER A 97 -4.35 -14.29 -8.44
C SER A 97 -4.06 -14.10 -6.96
N VAL A 98 -5.01 -13.49 -6.25
CA VAL A 98 -5.00 -13.40 -4.79
C VAL A 98 -6.35 -13.81 -4.24
N LYS A 99 -6.32 -14.67 -3.22
CA LYS A 99 -7.47 -15.06 -2.42
C LYS A 99 -7.44 -14.31 -1.09
N ILE A 100 -8.56 -13.71 -0.75
CA ILE A 100 -8.66 -12.79 0.40
C ILE A 100 -9.53 -13.43 1.47
N TYR A 101 -9.02 -13.43 2.70
CA TYR A 101 -9.71 -13.90 3.89
C TYR A 101 -9.62 -12.84 5.00
N ALA A 102 -10.64 -12.75 5.84
CA ALA A 102 -10.68 -11.83 6.96
C ALA A 102 -10.95 -12.57 8.27
N ASP A 103 -10.31 -12.11 9.34
CA ASP A 103 -10.45 -12.59 10.72
C ASP A 103 -10.19 -14.10 10.87
N GLN A 104 -9.23 -14.62 10.09
CA GLN A 104 -8.75 -16.01 10.13
C GLN A 104 -7.25 -16.02 10.44
N GLU A 105 -6.89 -15.86 11.72
CA GLU A 105 -5.50 -15.79 12.17
C GLU A 105 -4.73 -17.11 12.09
N ASN A 106 -5.44 -18.24 12.09
CA ASN A 106 -4.87 -19.59 12.05
C ASN A 106 -4.94 -20.24 10.65
N LEU A 107 -5.25 -19.45 9.61
CA LEU A 107 -5.30 -19.98 8.25
C LEU A 107 -3.89 -20.40 7.82
N ASP A 108 -3.78 -21.58 7.24
CA ASP A 108 -2.51 -22.15 6.76
C ASP A 108 -2.73 -22.88 5.42
N PHE A 109 -1.66 -23.38 4.79
CA PHE A 109 -1.76 -24.10 3.52
C PHE A 109 -2.58 -25.39 3.63
N SER A 110 -2.70 -25.99 4.82
CA SER A 110 -3.51 -27.19 5.03
C SER A 110 -5.01 -26.89 5.00
N THR A 111 -5.42 -25.71 5.45
CA THR A 111 -6.83 -25.32 5.66
C THR A 111 -7.34 -24.31 4.63
N VAL A 112 -6.45 -23.61 3.92
CA VAL A 112 -6.81 -22.56 2.97
C VAL A 112 -7.61 -23.08 1.76
N HIS A 113 -7.38 -24.33 1.35
CA HIS A 113 -8.09 -24.91 0.20
C HIS A 113 -9.54 -25.31 0.54
N ASP A 114 -9.81 -25.66 1.79
CA ASP A 114 -11.16 -26.01 2.27
C ASP A 114 -11.95 -24.80 2.77
N THR A 115 -11.24 -23.70 3.08
CA THR A 115 -11.86 -22.47 3.59
C THR A 115 -12.36 -21.62 2.42
N PRO A 116 -13.65 -21.22 2.38
CA PRO A 116 -14.13 -20.34 1.33
C PRO A 116 -13.53 -18.93 1.48
N CYS A 117 -12.86 -18.46 0.44
CA CYS A 117 -12.37 -17.09 0.39
C CYS A 117 -13.53 -16.08 0.26
N ILE A 118 -13.31 -14.86 0.76
CA ILE A 118 -14.29 -13.77 0.66
C ILE A 118 -14.41 -13.29 -0.78
N GLN A 119 -13.26 -13.20 -1.44
CA GLN A 119 -13.10 -12.76 -2.81
C GLN A 119 -11.78 -13.31 -3.35
N GLU A 120 -11.82 -13.76 -4.59
CA GLU A 120 -10.66 -14.05 -5.40
C GLU A 120 -10.55 -12.96 -6.46
N VAL A 121 -9.33 -12.44 -6.66
CA VAL A 121 -9.05 -11.38 -7.61
C VAL A 121 -7.97 -11.87 -8.56
N GLU A 122 -8.27 -11.81 -9.87
CA GLU A 122 -7.26 -12.00 -10.90
C GLU A 122 -6.39 -10.76 -11.01
N LEU A 123 -5.08 -10.99 -10.98
CA LEU A 123 -4.09 -9.93 -10.96
C LEU A 123 -3.43 -9.80 -12.33
N VAL A 124 -3.10 -8.56 -12.67
CA VAL A 124 -2.30 -8.23 -13.86
C VAL A 124 -0.93 -7.76 -13.43
N THR A 125 0.06 -7.95 -14.31
CA THR A 125 1.40 -7.39 -14.12
C THR A 125 1.33 -5.88 -14.09
N ASP A 126 1.68 -5.29 -12.95
CA ASP A 126 1.78 -3.85 -12.77
C ASP A 126 3.04 -3.51 -11.99
N PHE A 127 3.98 -2.84 -12.66
CA PHE A 127 5.26 -2.43 -12.09
C PHE A 127 5.17 -1.05 -11.40
N HIS A 128 4.07 -0.32 -11.58
CA HIS A 128 3.91 1.03 -11.05
C HIS A 128 2.98 1.11 -9.84
N GLY A 129 2.28 0.02 -9.50
CA GLY A 129 1.27 -0.02 -8.43
C GLY A 129 0.11 0.95 -8.68
N ALA A 130 -0.19 1.21 -9.95
CA ALA A 130 -1.25 2.09 -10.41
C ALA A 130 -2.61 1.37 -10.49
N VAL A 131 -2.61 0.03 -10.57
CA VAL A 131 -3.84 -0.75 -10.63
C VAL A 131 -4.44 -0.86 -9.23
N GLU A 132 -5.68 -0.37 -9.11
CA GLU A 132 -6.49 -0.50 -7.90
C GLU A 132 -7.47 -1.67 -8.07
N TYR A 133 -7.36 -2.68 -7.19
CA TYR A 133 -8.27 -3.82 -7.17
C TYR A 133 -9.38 -3.58 -6.15
N PRO A 134 -10.63 -3.32 -6.58
CA PRO A 134 -11.74 -3.10 -5.66
C PRO A 134 -12.12 -4.39 -4.93
N LEU A 135 -12.28 -4.28 -3.61
CA LEU A 135 -12.66 -5.38 -2.75
C LEU A 135 -14.13 -5.28 -2.33
N LYS A 136 -14.69 -6.41 -1.91
CA LYS A 136 -16.05 -6.53 -1.42
C LYS A 136 -16.20 -5.94 -0.03
N VAL A 137 -16.28 -4.61 0.00
CA VAL A 137 -16.35 -3.79 1.22
C VAL A 137 -17.41 -4.27 2.21
N THR A 138 -18.56 -4.77 1.73
CA THR A 138 -19.65 -5.31 2.57
C THR A 138 -19.25 -6.51 3.43
N LYS A 139 -18.19 -7.23 3.04
CA LYS A 139 -17.61 -8.35 3.80
C LYS A 139 -16.34 -7.97 4.57
N LEU A 140 -15.80 -6.77 4.33
CA LEU A 140 -14.53 -6.29 4.87
C LEU A 140 -14.71 -4.97 5.65
N GLN A 141 -15.74 -4.85 6.48
CA GLN A 141 -16.04 -3.60 7.21
C GLN A 141 -15.34 -3.46 8.55
N ASN A 142 -15.06 -4.56 9.24
CA ASN A 142 -14.55 -4.57 10.60
C ASN A 142 -13.45 -5.63 10.75
N VAL A 143 -12.45 -5.56 9.88
CA VAL A 143 -11.39 -6.56 9.77
C VAL A 143 -10.30 -6.25 10.78
N THR A 144 -9.96 -7.24 11.60
CA THR A 144 -8.86 -7.19 12.58
C THR A 144 -7.60 -7.86 12.06
N CYS A 145 -7.75 -8.88 11.22
CA CYS A 145 -6.66 -9.55 10.53
C CYS A 145 -7.07 -9.85 9.08
N LEU A 146 -6.26 -9.45 8.11
CA LEU A 146 -6.44 -9.79 6.70
C LEU A 146 -5.41 -10.84 6.31
N THR A 147 -5.84 -11.94 5.71
CA THR A 147 -4.93 -12.92 5.12
C THR A 147 -5.03 -12.82 3.59
N LEU A 148 -3.88 -12.59 2.96
CA LEU A 148 -3.71 -12.63 1.52
C LEU A 148 -2.99 -13.93 1.16
N PHE A 149 -3.61 -14.73 0.31
CA PHE A 149 -3.02 -15.97 -0.18
C PHE A 149 -2.82 -15.88 -1.70
N PHE A 150 -1.60 -16.11 -2.14
CA PHE A 150 -1.19 -16.10 -3.53
C PHE A 150 -0.85 -17.54 -3.93
N PRO A 151 -1.75 -18.25 -4.64
CA PRO A 151 -1.56 -19.67 -4.95
C PRO A 151 -0.59 -19.93 -6.09
N GLN A 152 -0.36 -18.94 -6.96
CA GLN A 152 0.49 -19.11 -8.14
C GLN A 152 0.97 -17.76 -8.69
N ASN A 153 2.10 -17.81 -9.40
CA ASN A 153 2.62 -16.72 -10.20
C ASN A 153 2.16 -16.83 -11.67
N MET A 154 2.66 -15.95 -12.53
CA MET A 154 2.34 -15.89 -13.96
C MET A 154 3.30 -16.70 -14.84
N GLY A 155 3.90 -17.76 -14.30
CA GLY A 155 4.80 -18.68 -15.03
C GLY A 155 6.29 -18.45 -14.80
N GLY A 156 6.66 -17.73 -13.73
CA GLY A 156 8.05 -17.62 -13.26
C GLY A 156 8.44 -18.78 -12.33
N ASP A 157 9.72 -18.84 -11.96
CA ASP A 157 10.25 -19.92 -11.09
C ASP A 157 9.84 -19.79 -9.61
N PHE A 158 9.62 -18.56 -9.16
CA PHE A 158 9.18 -18.21 -7.81
C PHE A 158 8.28 -16.98 -7.86
N LEU A 159 7.56 -16.71 -6.78
CA LEU A 159 6.72 -15.52 -6.64
C LEU A 159 7.51 -14.41 -5.96
N GLU A 160 7.40 -13.18 -6.46
CA GLU A 160 8.06 -12.01 -5.91
C GLU A 160 7.10 -10.83 -5.78
N LEU A 161 7.18 -10.13 -4.65
CA LEU A 161 6.38 -8.96 -4.31
C LEU A 161 7.30 -7.83 -3.84
N PHE A 162 7.08 -6.64 -4.37
CA PHE A 162 7.79 -5.42 -3.96
C PHE A 162 6.93 -4.49 -3.11
N TYR A 163 5.62 -4.51 -3.32
CA TYR A 163 4.71 -3.59 -2.64
C TYR A 163 3.34 -4.21 -2.42
N ILE A 164 2.77 -3.97 -1.24
CA ILE A 164 1.35 -4.16 -0.96
C ILE A 164 0.80 -2.89 -0.31
N GLY A 165 -0.24 -2.32 -0.93
CA GLY A 165 -0.99 -1.18 -0.44
C GLY A 165 -2.45 -1.55 -0.18
N LEU A 166 -2.95 -1.27 1.02
CA LEU A 166 -4.36 -1.42 1.35
C LEU A 166 -5.01 -0.05 1.53
N ARG A 167 -6.19 0.13 0.94
CA ARG A 167 -6.97 1.36 1.08
C ARG A 167 -8.31 1.07 1.73
N GLY A 168 -8.78 2.01 2.56
CA GLY A 168 -10.05 1.86 3.26
C GLY A 168 -10.23 2.89 4.37
N GLU A 169 -10.99 2.56 5.40
CA GLU A 169 -11.32 3.44 6.52
C GLU A 169 -10.93 2.76 7.84
N GLY A 170 -9.99 3.35 8.58
CA GLY A 170 -9.59 2.84 9.90
C GLY A 170 -10.54 3.34 11.00
N SER A 171 -10.97 2.47 11.91
CA SER A 171 -11.73 2.89 13.08
C SER A 171 -10.83 3.71 14.01
N ASN A 172 -11.23 4.96 14.30
CA ASN A 172 -10.48 5.91 15.14
C ASN A 172 -10.52 5.55 16.63
N TYR A 173 -10.01 4.39 17.01
CA TYR A 173 -9.74 4.05 18.41
C TYR A 173 -8.24 3.78 18.60
N GLN A 174 -7.39 4.77 18.28
CA GLN A 174 -6.18 5.13 19.04
C GLN A 174 -5.63 6.46 18.49
N ARG A 175 -5.06 7.25 19.40
CA ARG A 175 -4.76 8.69 19.28
C ARG A 175 -3.80 8.99 18.13
N ARG A 176 -4.10 10.09 17.42
CA ARG A 176 -3.18 10.83 16.54
C ARG A 176 -1.73 10.76 17.05
N ALA A 177 -0.89 10.09 16.28
CA ALA A 177 0.46 10.58 16.00
C ALA A 177 0.55 10.62 14.47
N VAL A 178 0.01 11.71 13.91
CA VAL A 178 0.35 12.10 12.55
C VAL A 178 1.82 12.52 12.61
N VAL A 179 2.72 11.57 12.36
CA VAL A 179 4.06 11.94 11.89
C VAL A 179 3.92 12.09 10.39
N THR A 180 3.39 13.25 9.98
CA THR A 180 3.72 13.82 8.67
C THR A 180 5.22 14.10 8.73
N VAL A 181 6.04 13.18 8.23
CA VAL A 181 7.39 13.56 7.78
C VAL A 181 7.16 14.38 6.53
N TYR A 182 7.02 15.69 6.71
CA TYR A 182 7.16 16.67 5.64
C TYR A 182 8.58 17.22 5.76
N GLU A 183 9.54 16.41 5.32
CA GLU A 183 10.94 16.79 5.20
C GLU A 183 11.41 16.25 3.85
N ALA A 184 12.01 17.00 2.94
CA ALA A 184 12.41 18.40 2.91
C ALA A 184 12.78 18.73 1.45
N ASN A 185 12.54 19.97 1.02
CA ASN A 185 13.62 20.89 0.65
C ASN A 185 13.00 22.22 0.24
N ALA A 186 13.05 23.19 1.16
CA ALA A 186 13.14 24.57 0.74
C ALA A 186 14.45 24.71 -0.05
N ASN A 187 14.37 24.95 -1.35
CA ASN A 187 15.49 25.49 -2.11
C ASN A 187 15.29 27.01 -2.24
N PRO A 188 15.89 27.84 -1.38
CA PRO A 188 15.77 29.30 -1.46
C PRO A 188 16.69 29.92 -2.54
N ALA A 189 16.95 29.20 -3.63
CA ALA A 189 17.90 29.59 -4.67
C ALA A 189 17.28 29.64 -6.08
N ASP A 190 16.02 30.02 -6.21
CA ASP A 190 15.48 30.42 -7.52
C ASP A 190 14.42 31.52 -7.35
N HIS A 191 14.91 32.74 -7.16
CA HIS A 191 14.15 33.93 -7.52
C HIS A 191 15.15 34.96 -8.02
N GLU A 192 15.43 34.95 -9.33
CA GLU A 192 16.10 36.06 -9.98
C GLU A 192 15.19 37.30 -9.89
N VAL A 193 15.66 38.32 -9.18
CA VAL A 193 15.18 39.69 -9.33
C VAL A 193 16.39 40.55 -9.68
N ALA A 194 16.48 40.89 -10.96
CA ALA A 194 17.38 41.90 -11.46
C ALA A 194 16.99 43.28 -10.91
N SER A 195 17.92 43.95 -10.24
CA SER A 195 18.07 45.41 -10.34
C SER A 195 19.43 45.84 -9.79
N GLU A 196 20.36 46.07 -10.73
CA GLU A 196 21.56 46.87 -10.52
C GLU A 196 21.20 48.33 -10.24
N HIS A 197 21.92 49.00 -9.32
CA HIS A 197 22.35 50.41 -9.29
C HIS A 197 23.17 50.57 -7.98
N GLY A 198 24.51 50.55 -7.99
CA GLY A 198 25.38 51.75 -8.04
C GLY A 198 25.13 52.69 -6.84
N VAL A 199 26.06 53.02 -5.93
CA VAL A 199 27.37 53.65 -6.16
C VAL A 199 28.14 53.75 -4.81
N GLN A 200 29.41 53.32 -4.85
CA GLN A 200 30.66 53.79 -4.21
C GLN A 200 30.82 54.07 -2.70
N ALA A 201 31.94 53.51 -2.22
CA ALA A 201 32.63 53.69 -0.95
C ALA A 201 33.47 54.97 -0.88
N THR A 202 33.77 55.41 0.36
CA THR A 202 35.07 55.92 0.88
C THR A 202 34.89 56.15 2.40
N ALA A 203 35.50 55.39 3.32
CA ALA A 203 36.91 55.37 3.75
C ALA A 203 37.32 56.55 4.67
N LEU A 204 37.78 56.20 5.89
CA LEU A 204 38.77 56.90 6.75
C LEU A 204 38.27 58.22 7.38
N GLU A 205 38.64 58.71 8.57
CA GLU A 205 39.65 58.41 9.58
C GLU A 205 39.38 59.30 10.82
N GLU A 206 39.89 58.88 11.98
CA GLU A 206 40.37 59.70 13.13
C GLU A 206 39.42 60.54 14.02
N GLY A 207 39.65 60.43 15.35
CA GLY A 207 39.92 61.63 16.15
C GLY A 207 38.99 61.96 17.31
N ASN A 208 39.31 61.39 18.48
CA ASN A 208 39.13 61.91 19.85
C ASN A 208 37.73 62.26 20.36
#